data_AF-S8DT35-F1
#
_entry.id   AF-S8DT35-F1
#
_cell.length_a   1.000
_cell.length_b   1.000
_cell.length_c   1.000
_cell.angle_alpha   90.00
_cell.angle_beta   90.00
_cell.angle_gamma   90.00
#
_symmetry.space_group_name_H-M   'P 1'
#
loop_
_entity.id
_entity.type
_entity.pdbx_description
1 polymer ?
#
loop_
_entity_poly.entity_id
_entity_poly.type
_entity_poly.pdbx_seq_one_letter_code
_entity_poly.pdbx_strand_id
1 'polypeptide(L)'
;MPDPRIAALIIITAIVGLGTLSSVINSSYLDTSNPLLTALPHPLHATHYFANKKNVLNVLFIKRVWGWTSAAFLALLLTAPPATRTLRRLAQYAAATAVFLGFTSWFFGPAVLERLIVSTGGECVVNLPDGAVVGVPTDFCYTRSTISAGTHPALFPASIVLPGADWRAVPRLRRGHDVSGHIFLLTMSTLFLVDQLRASFVSSAPGVRRVDLKWPPHHKYAVAFTGLMISLALFASYTTSVYFHTPFEKITGYLLGVAGFAVTQIPALRLEEGPPPSTRHNLASPTRSTARRH
;
A
#
# COMPACT_ATOMS: atom_id res chain seq x y z
N MET A 1 20.74 5.96 -16.06
CA MET A 1 19.36 5.43 -16.00
C MET A 1 18.64 6.19 -14.89
N PRO A 2 17.39 6.63 -15.09
CA PRO A 2 16.62 7.28 -14.03
C PRO A 2 16.48 6.35 -12.82
N ASP A 3 16.43 6.91 -11.62
CA ASP A 3 16.20 6.13 -10.39
C ASP A 3 14.92 5.29 -10.57
N PRO A 4 14.97 3.95 -10.39
CA PRO A 4 13.81 3.10 -10.61
C PRO A 4 12.59 3.50 -9.78
N ARG A 5 12.80 4.18 -8.64
CA ARG A 5 11.72 4.70 -7.78
C ARG A 5 10.99 5.86 -8.43
N ILE A 6 11.73 6.74 -9.11
CA ILE A 6 11.14 7.84 -9.89
C ILE A 6 10.36 7.28 -11.07
N ALA A 7 10.92 6.28 -11.78
CA ALA A 7 10.21 5.61 -12.85
C ALA A 7 8.91 4.95 -12.35
N ALA A 8 8.96 4.24 -11.22
CA ALA A 8 7.78 3.64 -10.60
C ALA A 8 6.74 4.68 -10.20
N LEU A 9 7.17 5.82 -9.63
CA LEU A 9 6.29 6.94 -9.30
C LEU A 9 5.59 7.50 -10.54
N ILE A 10 6.32 7.72 -11.62
CA ILE A 10 5.74 8.19 -12.89
C ILE A 10 4.72 7.18 -13.43
N ILE A 11 5.07 5.89 -13.44
CA ILE A 11 4.20 4.83 -13.94
C ILE A 11 2.91 4.73 -13.12
N ILE A 12 3.00 4.69 -11.78
CA ILE A 12 1.80 4.60 -10.93
C ILE A 12 0.95 5.88 -11.03
N THR A 13 1.58 7.06 -11.13
CA THR A 13 0.88 8.33 -11.35
C THR A 13 0.09 8.29 -12.66
N ALA A 14 0.72 7.84 -13.74
CA ALA A 14 0.08 7.72 -15.04
C ALA A 14 -1.07 6.70 -15.01
N ILE A 15 -0.89 5.55 -14.37
CA ILE A 15 -1.93 4.51 -14.24
C ILE A 15 -3.14 5.03 -13.47
N VAL A 16 -2.92 5.65 -12.29
CA VAL A 16 -4.01 6.16 -11.47
C VAL A 16 -4.68 7.35 -12.16
N GLY A 17 -3.90 8.27 -12.73
CA GLY A 17 -4.42 9.45 -13.43
C GLY A 17 -5.24 9.10 -14.67
N LEU A 18 -4.68 8.31 -15.59
CA LEU A 18 -5.37 7.88 -16.82
C LEU A 18 -6.54 6.94 -16.52
N GLY A 19 -6.39 6.04 -15.55
CA GLY A 19 -7.48 5.17 -15.10
C GLY A 19 -8.64 5.97 -14.50
N THR A 20 -8.35 6.98 -13.68
CA THR A 20 -9.37 7.87 -13.10
C THR A 20 -10.03 8.72 -14.19
N LEU A 21 -9.26 9.28 -15.12
CA LEU A 21 -9.80 10.04 -16.25
C LEU A 21 -10.75 9.19 -17.10
N SER A 22 -10.31 7.98 -17.47
CA SER A 22 -11.15 7.02 -18.18
C SER A 22 -12.42 6.68 -17.41
N SER A 23 -12.31 6.52 -16.08
CA SER A 23 -13.43 6.23 -15.20
C SER A 23 -14.49 7.34 -15.19
N VAL A 24 -14.05 8.61 -15.23
CA VAL A 24 -14.94 9.77 -15.32
C VAL A 24 -15.60 9.86 -16.69
N ILE A 25 -14.82 9.73 -17.77
CA ILE A 25 -15.32 9.81 -19.15
C ILE A 25 -16.38 8.72 -19.39
N ASN A 26 -16.13 7.51 -18.92
CA ASN A 26 -17.00 6.36 -19.15
C ASN A 26 -18.05 6.15 -18.05
N SER A 27 -18.12 7.04 -17.04
CA SER A 27 -18.98 6.91 -15.86
C SER A 27 -18.89 5.52 -15.20
N SER A 28 -17.69 4.95 -15.17
CA SER A 28 -17.46 3.58 -14.68
C SER A 28 -16.99 3.54 -13.23
N TYR A 29 -16.81 4.68 -12.55
CA TYR A 29 -16.50 4.70 -11.12
C TYR A 29 -17.72 4.33 -10.28
N LEU A 30 -17.47 3.80 -9.09
CA LEU A 30 -18.48 3.53 -8.07
C LEU A 30 -18.15 4.29 -6.80
N ASP A 31 -19.07 5.10 -6.32
CA ASP A 31 -18.98 5.75 -5.01
C ASP A 31 -19.11 4.70 -3.89
N THR A 32 -17.99 4.42 -3.22
CA THR A 32 -17.94 3.42 -2.14
C THR A 32 -18.31 4.01 -0.79
N SER A 33 -18.33 5.34 -0.66
CA SER A 33 -18.85 6.02 0.53
C SER A 33 -20.38 5.90 0.60
N ASN A 34 -21.08 5.83 -0.55
CA ASN A 34 -22.53 5.79 -0.57
C ASN A 34 -23.10 4.45 -0.04
N PRO A 35 -23.85 4.44 1.08
CA PRO A 35 -24.37 3.21 1.69
C PRO A 35 -25.41 2.47 0.83
N LEU A 36 -26.13 3.20 -0.03
CA LEU A 36 -27.15 2.65 -0.93
C LEU A 36 -26.51 1.92 -2.12
N LEU A 37 -25.31 2.34 -2.55
CA LEU A 37 -24.64 1.79 -3.72
C LEU A 37 -23.60 0.73 -3.35
N THR A 38 -22.87 0.93 -2.25
CA THR A 38 -21.70 0.10 -1.93
C THR A 38 -22.01 -1.38 -1.68
N ALA A 39 -23.21 -1.71 -1.18
CA ALA A 39 -23.64 -3.07 -0.91
C ALA A 39 -24.14 -3.80 -2.18
N LEU A 40 -24.51 -3.05 -3.22
CA LEU A 40 -24.99 -3.59 -4.47
C LEU A 40 -23.83 -4.04 -5.38
N PRO A 41 -24.09 -4.96 -6.33
CA PRO A 41 -23.15 -5.23 -7.41
C PRO A 41 -22.83 -3.95 -8.20
N HIS A 42 -21.60 -3.82 -8.67
CA HIS A 42 -21.22 -2.72 -9.56
C HIS A 42 -22.11 -2.74 -10.83
N PRO A 43 -22.60 -1.60 -11.37
CA PRO A 43 -23.46 -1.60 -12.55
C PRO A 43 -22.91 -2.39 -13.74
N LEU A 44 -21.60 -2.29 -13.98
CA LEU A 44 -20.87 -3.03 -15.02
C LEU A 44 -20.44 -4.47 -14.66
N HIS A 45 -20.84 -5.03 -13.51
CA HIS A 45 -20.34 -6.34 -13.05
C HIS A 45 -20.66 -7.52 -13.99
N ALA A 46 -21.75 -7.43 -14.76
CA ALA A 46 -22.18 -8.48 -15.68
C ALA A 46 -21.39 -8.46 -17.00
N THR A 47 -20.89 -7.30 -17.41
CA THR A 47 -20.19 -7.11 -18.70
C THR A 47 -18.68 -6.99 -18.54
N HIS A 48 -18.20 -6.52 -17.38
CA HIS A 48 -16.79 -6.26 -17.12
C HIS A 48 -16.31 -7.07 -15.93
N TYR A 49 -15.41 -8.03 -16.18
CA TYR A 49 -14.88 -8.96 -15.17
C TYR A 49 -14.31 -8.23 -13.94
N PHE A 50 -13.52 -7.18 -14.15
CA PHE A 50 -12.87 -6.44 -13.05
C PHE A 50 -13.80 -5.49 -12.29
N ALA A 51 -14.97 -5.16 -12.84
CA ALA A 51 -16.02 -4.43 -12.12
C ALA A 51 -16.68 -5.30 -11.04
N ASN A 52 -16.56 -6.63 -11.13
CA ASN A 52 -17.06 -7.54 -10.12
C ASN A 52 -16.10 -7.61 -8.92
N LYS A 53 -16.54 -7.17 -7.73
CA LYS A 53 -15.74 -7.22 -6.48
C LYS A 53 -15.34 -8.66 -6.06
N LYS A 54 -15.92 -9.70 -6.66
CA LYS A 54 -15.57 -11.12 -6.42
C LYS A 54 -14.53 -11.67 -7.40
N ASN A 55 -13.97 -10.84 -8.29
CA ASN A 55 -12.93 -11.28 -9.22
C ASN A 55 -11.68 -11.78 -8.50
N VAL A 56 -10.91 -12.66 -9.17
CA VAL A 56 -9.76 -13.36 -8.58
C VAL A 56 -8.66 -12.39 -8.12
N LEU A 57 -8.39 -11.35 -8.91
CA LEU A 57 -7.40 -10.32 -8.57
C LEU A 57 -7.77 -9.63 -7.25
N ASN A 58 -9.04 -9.27 -7.06
CA ASN A 58 -9.47 -8.61 -5.83
C ASN A 58 -9.41 -9.54 -4.60
N VAL A 59 -9.94 -10.75 -4.73
CA VAL A 59 -10.09 -11.68 -3.60
C VAL A 59 -8.74 -12.22 -3.13
N LEU A 60 -7.84 -12.58 -4.05
CA LEU A 60 -6.56 -13.20 -3.71
C LEU A 60 -5.44 -12.18 -3.52
N PHE A 61 -5.41 -11.11 -4.33
CA PHE A 61 -4.28 -10.17 -4.34
C PHE A 61 -4.60 -8.86 -3.62
N ILE A 62 -5.56 -8.07 -4.11
CA ILE A 62 -5.80 -6.70 -3.61
C ILE A 62 -6.12 -6.68 -2.11
N LYS A 63 -7.06 -7.52 -1.66
CA LYS A 63 -7.43 -7.62 -0.23
C LYS A 63 -6.30 -8.09 0.68
N ARG A 64 -5.24 -8.68 0.13
CA ARG A 64 -4.09 -9.25 0.86
C ARG A 64 -2.77 -8.61 0.43
N VAL A 65 -2.80 -7.44 -0.21
CA VAL A 65 -1.64 -6.85 -0.88
C VAL A 65 -0.48 -6.58 0.09
N TRP A 66 -0.75 -6.19 1.34
CA TRP A 66 0.30 -6.03 2.33
C TRP A 66 1.00 -7.35 2.65
N GLY A 67 0.24 -8.44 2.81
CA GLY A 67 0.81 -9.79 3.01
C GLY A 67 1.70 -10.22 1.84
N TRP A 68 1.28 -9.95 0.60
CA TRP A 68 2.10 -10.20 -0.59
C TRP A 68 3.36 -9.32 -0.64
N THR A 69 3.24 -8.06 -0.20
CA THR A 69 4.35 -7.11 -0.08
C THR A 69 5.39 -7.61 0.92
N SER A 70 4.94 -8.06 2.10
CA SER A 70 5.77 -8.67 3.12
C SER A 70 6.46 -9.93 2.61
N ALA A 71 5.74 -10.83 1.93
CA ALA A 71 6.30 -12.04 1.37
C ALA A 71 7.40 -11.75 0.34
N ALA A 72 7.16 -10.79 -0.58
CA ALA A 72 8.15 -10.40 -1.59
C ALA A 72 9.38 -9.75 -0.96
N PHE A 73 9.18 -8.86 0.01
CA PHE A 73 10.28 -8.23 0.75
C PHE A 73 11.13 -9.25 1.51
N LEU A 74 10.50 -10.17 2.26
CA LEU A 74 11.20 -11.21 3.00
C LEU A 74 11.94 -12.16 2.05
N ALA A 75 11.32 -12.55 0.94
CA ALA A 75 11.98 -13.35 -0.08
C ALA A 75 13.23 -12.65 -0.61
N LEU A 76 13.15 -11.35 -0.94
CA LEU A 76 14.33 -10.57 -1.37
C LEU A 76 15.39 -10.47 -0.28
N LEU A 77 15.00 -10.21 0.97
CA LEU A 77 15.95 -10.01 2.06
C LEU A 77 16.68 -11.30 2.44
N LEU A 78 15.95 -12.41 2.56
CA LEU A 78 16.51 -13.70 2.98
C LEU A 78 17.38 -14.35 1.91
N THR A 79 17.08 -14.09 0.63
CA THR A 79 17.85 -14.64 -0.51
C THR A 79 18.99 -13.72 -0.96
N ALA A 80 19.01 -12.48 -0.51
CA ALA A 80 20.04 -11.51 -0.86
C ALA A 80 21.42 -11.91 -0.29
N PRO A 81 22.53 -11.52 -0.96
CA PRO A 81 23.87 -11.64 -0.39
C PRO A 81 23.98 -10.90 0.97
N PRO A 82 24.82 -11.37 1.91
CA PRO A 82 24.95 -10.74 3.24
C PRO A 82 25.21 -9.24 3.19
N ALA A 83 25.99 -8.77 2.21
CA ALA A 83 26.31 -7.36 2.01
C ALA A 83 25.09 -6.45 1.77
N THR A 84 23.95 -6.99 1.31
CA THR A 84 22.73 -6.21 1.03
C THR A 84 21.60 -6.48 2.05
N ARG A 85 21.86 -7.31 3.07
CA ARG A 85 20.98 -7.55 4.23
C ARG A 85 21.21 -6.51 5.32
N THR A 86 20.78 -5.27 5.04
CA THR A 86 21.04 -4.14 5.92
C THR A 86 19.90 -3.92 6.92
N LEU A 87 20.25 -3.47 8.14
CA LEU A 87 19.26 -3.04 9.14
C LEU A 87 18.37 -1.91 8.61
N ARG A 88 18.92 -1.05 7.75
CA ARG A 88 18.17 -0.02 7.00
C ARG A 88 16.94 -0.60 6.30
N ARG A 89 17.08 -1.69 5.54
CA ARG A 89 15.96 -2.28 4.79
C ARG A 89 14.86 -2.79 5.73
N LEU A 90 15.26 -3.38 6.86
CA LEU A 90 14.33 -3.80 7.91
C LEU A 90 13.64 -2.58 8.55
N ALA A 91 14.37 -1.50 8.82
CA ALA A 91 13.80 -0.28 9.37
C ALA A 91 12.82 0.40 8.39
N GLN A 92 13.12 0.41 7.10
CA GLN A 92 12.21 0.88 6.05
C GLN A 92 10.93 0.03 5.99
N TYR A 93 11.05 -1.30 6.07
CA TYR A 93 9.90 -2.19 6.13
C TYR A 93 9.06 -1.98 7.39
N ALA A 94 9.72 -1.81 8.55
CA ALA A 94 9.05 -1.53 9.81
C ALA A 94 8.31 -0.19 9.76
N ALA A 95 8.92 0.87 9.20
CA ALA A 95 8.29 2.16 8.99
C ALA A 95 7.08 2.06 8.06
N ALA A 96 7.21 1.37 6.93
CA ALA A 96 6.10 1.16 5.99
C ALA A 96 4.95 0.36 6.64
N THR A 97 5.28 -0.63 7.47
CA THR A 97 4.29 -1.41 8.25
C THR A 97 3.61 -0.54 9.29
N ALA A 98 4.35 0.32 9.98
CA ALA A 98 3.79 1.26 10.95
C ALA A 98 2.81 2.24 10.28
N VAL A 99 3.15 2.75 9.08
CA VAL A 99 2.23 3.57 8.28
C VAL A 99 0.98 2.78 7.90
N PHE A 100 1.12 1.57 7.36
CA PHE A 100 -0.02 0.71 7.03
C PHE A 100 -0.94 0.51 8.25
N LEU A 101 -0.39 0.08 9.39
CA LEU A 101 -1.14 -0.16 10.60
C LEU A 101 -1.80 1.11 11.14
N GLY A 102 -1.09 2.25 11.12
CA GLY A 102 -1.64 3.54 11.57
C GLY A 102 -2.87 3.98 10.79
N PHE A 103 -2.87 3.75 9.47
CA PHE A 103 -3.99 4.15 8.61
C PHE A 103 -5.12 3.13 8.55
N THR A 104 -4.85 1.83 8.70
CA THR A 104 -5.86 0.77 8.47
C THR A 104 -6.28 0.00 9.72
N SER A 105 -5.57 0.17 10.84
CA SER A 105 -5.78 -0.59 12.06
C SER A 105 -5.94 0.34 13.27
N TRP A 106 -6.29 -0.23 14.42
CA TRP A 106 -6.39 0.50 15.68
C TRP A 106 -5.06 1.24 15.95
N PHE A 107 -5.13 2.56 16.08
CA PHE A 107 -3.97 3.43 16.29
C PHE A 107 -4.33 4.48 17.35
N PHE A 108 -4.12 4.13 18.63
CA PHE A 108 -4.54 4.95 19.77
C PHE A 108 -6.03 5.31 19.71
N GLY A 109 -6.88 4.32 19.42
CA GLY A 109 -8.30 4.46 19.09
C GLY A 109 -8.61 3.99 17.66
N PRO A 110 -9.72 4.43 17.05
CA PRO A 110 -10.10 4.08 15.68
C PRO A 110 -8.98 4.38 14.69
N ALA A 111 -8.96 3.67 13.55
CA ALA A 111 -7.96 3.90 12.52
C ALA A 111 -8.02 5.35 12.02
N VAL A 112 -6.88 5.91 11.58
CA VAL A 112 -6.83 7.32 11.12
C VAL A 112 -7.84 7.57 9.99
N LEU A 113 -8.02 6.62 9.07
CA LEU A 113 -9.03 6.73 8.01
C LEU A 113 -10.47 6.72 8.55
N GLU A 114 -10.75 5.95 9.59
CA GLU A 114 -12.09 5.90 10.21
C GLU A 114 -12.42 7.25 10.89
N ARG A 115 -11.43 7.89 11.52
CA ARG A 115 -11.60 9.24 12.09
C ARG A 115 -11.79 10.29 11.01
N LEU A 116 -11.05 10.19 9.91
CA LEU A 116 -11.18 11.09 8.77
C LEU A 116 -12.60 11.02 8.18
N ILE A 117 -13.12 9.81 7.96
CA ILE A 117 -14.49 9.61 7.46
C ILE A 117 -15.50 10.30 8.40
N VAL A 118 -15.43 10.05 9.70
CA VAL A 118 -16.35 10.67 10.67
C VAL A 118 -16.20 12.19 10.70
N SER A 119 -14.98 12.72 10.71
CA SER A 119 -14.71 14.17 10.73
C SER A 119 -15.21 14.91 9.48
N THR A 120 -15.41 14.18 8.38
CA THR A 120 -15.89 14.72 7.11
C THR A 120 -17.37 14.45 6.87
N GLY A 121 -18.13 14.10 7.92
CA GLY A 121 -19.58 13.85 7.85
C GLY A 121 -19.95 12.39 7.60
N GLY A 122 -19.04 11.46 7.88
CA GLY A 122 -19.29 10.03 7.82
C GLY A 122 -20.17 9.56 8.97
N GLU A 123 -21.07 8.63 8.65
CA GLU A 123 -22.02 8.04 9.58
C GLU A 123 -21.80 6.53 9.69
N CYS A 124 -21.98 5.99 10.88
CA CYS A 124 -22.01 4.55 11.08
C CYS A 124 -23.39 4.02 10.72
N VAL A 125 -23.48 3.17 9.70
CA VAL A 125 -24.76 2.70 9.18
C VAL A 125 -24.79 1.18 9.02
N VAL A 126 -26.00 0.64 9.08
CA VAL A 126 -26.29 -0.76 8.77
C VAL A 126 -27.34 -0.84 7.66
N ASN A 127 -27.11 -1.72 6.68
CA ASN A 127 -28.03 -1.96 5.58
C ASN A 127 -28.92 -3.15 5.94
N LEU A 128 -30.23 -2.94 5.96
CA LEU A 128 -31.23 -3.96 6.22
C LEU A 128 -31.56 -4.78 4.96
N PRO A 129 -32.15 -5.98 5.11
CA PRO A 129 -32.53 -6.83 3.98
C PRO A 129 -33.55 -6.22 3.01
N ASP A 130 -34.38 -5.30 3.49
CA ASP A 130 -35.36 -4.54 2.71
C ASP A 130 -34.72 -3.37 1.92
N GLY A 131 -33.42 -3.14 2.11
CA GLY A 131 -32.67 -2.04 1.50
C GLY A 131 -32.66 -0.75 2.32
N ALA A 132 -33.33 -0.72 3.48
CA ALA A 132 -33.27 0.43 4.38
C ALA A 132 -31.87 0.61 4.98
N VAL A 133 -31.47 1.86 5.19
CA VAL A 133 -30.19 2.21 5.82
C VAL A 133 -30.48 2.87 7.16
N VAL A 134 -30.02 2.25 8.23
CA VAL A 134 -30.22 2.75 9.59
C VAL A 134 -28.88 3.23 10.15
N GLY A 135 -28.87 4.47 10.63
CA GLY A 135 -27.75 5.03 11.37
C GLY A 135 -27.69 4.44 12.78
N VAL A 136 -26.51 4.07 13.23
CA VAL A 136 -26.24 3.54 14.57
C VAL A 136 -25.10 4.32 15.23
N PRO A 137 -24.94 4.27 16.56
CA PRO A 137 -23.84 4.96 17.22
C PRO A 137 -22.47 4.56 16.64
N THR A 138 -21.59 5.54 16.48
CA THR A 138 -20.31 5.38 15.79
C THR A 138 -19.40 4.31 16.41
N ASP A 139 -19.52 4.11 17.73
CA ASP A 139 -18.73 3.11 18.46
C ASP A 139 -18.89 1.70 17.89
N PHE A 140 -20.08 1.32 17.41
CA PHE A 140 -20.32 0.01 16.80
C PHE A 140 -19.47 -0.22 15.54
N CYS A 141 -19.19 0.83 14.77
CA CYS A 141 -18.29 0.75 13.62
C CYS A 141 -16.82 0.64 14.03
N TYR A 142 -16.41 1.35 15.07
CA TYR A 142 -15.03 1.31 15.58
C TYR A 142 -14.68 -0.04 16.20
N THR A 143 -15.58 -0.61 17.00
CA THR A 143 -15.40 -1.92 17.63
C THR A 143 -15.69 -3.08 16.69
N ARG A 144 -16.30 -2.81 15.52
CA ARG A 144 -16.80 -3.82 14.57
C ARG A 144 -17.78 -4.79 15.26
N SER A 145 -18.61 -4.26 16.15
CA SER A 145 -19.60 -5.04 16.89
C SER A 145 -20.69 -5.59 15.96
N THR A 146 -21.06 -6.85 16.16
CA THR A 146 -22.21 -7.45 15.49
C THR A 146 -23.50 -7.03 16.20
N ILE A 147 -24.45 -6.48 15.44
CA ILE A 147 -25.76 -6.06 15.96
C ILE A 147 -26.89 -6.88 15.34
N SER A 148 -28.00 -7.01 16.07
CA SER A 148 -29.25 -7.63 15.61
C SER A 148 -30.45 -7.01 16.34
N ALA A 149 -31.65 -7.17 15.76
CA ALA A 149 -32.88 -6.70 16.40
C ALA A 149 -33.12 -7.36 17.78
N GLY A 150 -32.73 -8.62 17.96
CA GLY A 150 -32.89 -9.33 19.24
C GLY A 150 -31.90 -8.89 20.32
N THR A 151 -30.66 -8.53 19.96
CA THR A 151 -29.62 -8.15 20.94
C THR A 151 -29.59 -6.65 21.21
N HIS A 152 -29.99 -5.84 20.23
CA HIS A 152 -29.94 -4.38 20.29
C HIS A 152 -31.29 -3.78 19.81
N PRO A 153 -32.42 -4.11 20.44
CA PRO A 153 -33.75 -3.68 19.97
C PRO A 153 -33.88 -2.15 19.91
N ALA A 154 -33.19 -1.42 20.79
CA ALA A 154 -33.20 0.04 20.81
C ALA A 154 -32.57 0.69 19.57
N LEU A 155 -31.75 -0.04 18.78
CA LEU A 155 -31.15 0.48 17.55
C LEU A 155 -32.10 0.41 16.34
N PHE A 156 -33.24 -0.28 16.47
CA PHE A 156 -34.16 -0.50 15.36
C PHE A 156 -35.53 0.12 15.67
N PRO A 157 -35.90 1.24 15.00
CA PRO A 157 -37.19 1.88 15.17
C PRO A 157 -38.35 0.93 14.87
N ALA A 158 -39.43 1.01 15.66
CA ALA A 158 -40.63 0.19 15.48
C ALA A 158 -41.35 0.42 14.13
N SER A 159 -41.05 1.51 13.43
CA SER A 159 -41.61 1.86 12.11
C SER A 159 -40.91 1.17 10.93
N ILE A 160 -39.87 0.37 11.17
CA ILE A 160 -39.14 -0.38 10.13
C ILE A 160 -39.53 -1.85 10.23
N VAL A 161 -39.69 -2.52 9.07
CA VAL A 161 -39.87 -3.97 9.02
C VAL A 161 -38.62 -4.61 9.59
N LEU A 162 -38.73 -5.10 10.83
CA LEU A 162 -37.59 -5.70 11.50
C LEU A 162 -37.19 -6.98 10.77
N PRO A 163 -35.90 -7.17 10.48
CA PRO A 163 -35.42 -8.42 9.94
C PRO A 163 -35.64 -9.51 11.00
N GLY A 164 -35.79 -10.76 10.56
CA GLY A 164 -35.98 -11.89 11.47
C GLY A 164 -34.91 -11.93 12.57
N ALA A 165 -35.25 -12.51 13.73
CA ALA A 165 -34.39 -12.51 14.93
C ALA A 165 -32.97 -13.05 14.69
N ASP A 166 -32.79 -13.88 13.66
CA ASP A 166 -31.52 -14.49 13.27
C ASP A 166 -30.62 -13.58 12.43
N TRP A 167 -31.14 -12.46 11.91
CA TRP A 167 -30.35 -11.54 11.10
C TRP A 167 -29.31 -10.81 11.93
N ARG A 168 -28.08 -10.77 11.42
CA ARG A 168 -26.92 -10.14 12.06
C ARG A 168 -26.13 -9.37 11.03
N ALA A 169 -25.68 -8.18 11.42
CA ALA A 169 -24.80 -7.37 10.57
C ALA A 169 -23.76 -6.62 11.41
N VAL A 170 -22.65 -6.28 10.76
CA VAL A 170 -21.63 -5.39 11.32
C VAL A 170 -21.77 -4.03 10.64
N PRO A 171 -22.11 -2.96 11.39
CA PRO A 171 -22.21 -1.62 10.85
C PRO A 171 -20.91 -1.16 10.19
N ARG A 172 -21.01 -0.27 9.21
CA ARG A 172 -19.86 0.29 8.50
C ARG A 172 -19.96 1.80 8.42
N LEU A 173 -18.82 2.46 8.52
CA LEU A 173 -18.71 3.89 8.23
C LEU A 173 -18.95 4.09 6.74
N ARG A 174 -19.89 4.99 6.43
CA ARG A 174 -20.32 5.38 5.09
C ARG A 174 -20.58 6.88 5.08
N ARG A 175 -20.82 7.44 3.90
CA ARG A 175 -20.81 8.89 3.65
C ARG A 175 -19.42 9.46 3.98
N GLY A 176 -19.33 10.78 4.18
CA GLY A 176 -18.05 11.45 4.41
C GLY A 176 -17.02 11.16 3.33
N HIS A 177 -15.75 11.47 3.62
CA HIS A 177 -14.65 11.23 2.71
C HIS A 177 -13.99 9.86 2.97
N ASP A 178 -14.37 8.85 2.18
CA ASP A 178 -13.83 7.49 2.22
C ASP A 178 -12.61 7.33 1.31
N VAL A 179 -11.43 7.75 1.80
CA VAL A 179 -10.15 7.56 1.09
C VAL A 179 -10.01 6.14 0.55
N SER A 180 -9.61 6.01 -0.72
CA SER A 180 -9.38 4.69 -1.31
C SER A 180 -8.19 3.97 -0.67
N GLY A 181 -8.48 3.13 0.33
CA GLY A 181 -7.49 2.31 1.02
C GLY A 181 -6.74 1.34 0.10
N HIS A 182 -7.40 0.88 -0.97
CA HIS A 182 -6.75 0.05 -2.00
C HIS A 182 -5.70 0.82 -2.77
N ILE A 183 -6.04 2.01 -3.31
CA ILE A 183 -5.08 2.84 -4.06
C ILE A 183 -3.93 3.28 -3.14
N PHE A 184 -4.23 3.66 -1.90
CA PHE A 184 -3.23 3.95 -0.87
C PHE A 184 -2.21 2.82 -0.73
N LEU A 185 -2.69 1.62 -0.44
CA LEU A 185 -1.81 0.50 -0.12
C LEU A 185 -1.09 -0.03 -1.36
N LEU A 186 -1.76 -0.10 -2.52
CA LEU A 186 -1.16 -0.49 -3.80
C LEU A 186 -0.03 0.47 -4.22
N THR A 187 -0.24 1.78 -4.05
CA THR A 187 0.77 2.80 -4.35
C THR A 187 1.98 2.66 -3.44
N MET A 188 1.77 2.60 -2.12
CA MET A 188 2.85 2.44 -1.15
C MET A 188 3.62 1.13 -1.37
N SER A 189 2.91 0.01 -1.56
CA SER A 189 3.50 -1.30 -1.84
C SER A 189 4.33 -1.31 -3.12
N THR A 190 3.85 -0.70 -4.21
CA THR A 190 4.58 -0.62 -5.48
C THR A 190 5.89 0.12 -5.30
N LEU A 191 5.85 1.33 -4.73
CA LEU A 191 7.04 2.15 -4.53
C LEU A 191 8.04 1.49 -3.57
N PHE A 192 7.53 0.90 -2.48
CA PHE A 192 8.34 0.17 -1.51
C PHE A 192 9.03 -1.03 -2.14
N LEU A 193 8.30 -1.90 -2.87
CA LEU A 193 8.90 -3.08 -3.50
C LEU A 193 9.94 -2.70 -4.55
N VAL A 194 9.71 -1.64 -5.34
CA VAL A 194 10.72 -1.14 -6.30
C VAL A 194 11.96 -0.63 -5.58
N ASP A 195 11.79 0.13 -4.47
CA ASP A 195 12.90 0.58 -3.63
C ASP A 195 13.71 -0.61 -3.09
N GLN A 196 13.05 -1.66 -2.61
CA GLN A 196 13.72 -2.85 -2.06
C GLN A 196 14.35 -3.74 -3.14
N LEU A 197 13.72 -3.85 -4.31
CA LEU A 197 14.20 -4.62 -5.45
C LEU A 197 15.51 -4.02 -6.02
N ARG A 198 15.67 -2.69 -5.95
CA ARG A 198 16.89 -2.01 -6.42
C ARG A 198 18.17 -2.59 -5.79
N ALA A 199 18.09 -3.01 -4.52
CA ALA A 199 19.24 -3.53 -3.78
C ALA A 199 19.83 -4.81 -4.40
N SER A 200 19.05 -5.55 -5.20
CA SER A 200 19.53 -6.73 -5.95
C SER A 200 20.39 -6.37 -7.16
N PHE A 201 20.31 -5.13 -7.64
CA PHE A 201 20.95 -4.66 -8.88
C PHE A 201 22.07 -3.63 -8.66
N VAL A 202 22.21 -3.09 -7.44
CA VAL A 202 23.30 -2.20 -7.09
C VAL A 202 24.53 -3.04 -6.70
N SER A 203 25.67 -2.81 -7.37
CA SER A 203 26.94 -3.45 -7.00
C SER A 203 27.33 -3.05 -5.57
N SER A 204 27.59 -4.04 -4.70
CA SER A 204 27.93 -3.83 -3.30
C SER A 204 29.33 -3.25 -3.04
N ALA A 205 30.06 -2.76 -4.04
CA ALA A 205 31.44 -2.28 -3.88
C ALA A 205 31.74 -1.01 -4.71
N PRO A 206 32.27 0.06 -4.09
CA PRO A 206 32.85 1.19 -4.82
C PRO A 206 33.98 0.71 -5.74
N GLY A 207 33.95 1.09 -7.02
CA GLY A 207 35.00 0.74 -7.99
C GLY A 207 34.84 -0.59 -8.73
N VAL A 208 33.83 -1.41 -8.38
CA VAL A 208 33.54 -2.65 -9.10
C VAL A 208 32.51 -2.37 -10.20
N ARG A 209 33.00 -2.17 -11.44
CA ARG A 209 32.19 -2.25 -12.68
C ARG A 209 31.34 -3.52 -12.61
N ARG A 210 30.03 -3.43 -12.90
CA ARG A 210 29.04 -4.53 -12.91
C ARG A 210 29.72 -5.89 -13.07
N VAL A 211 30.12 -6.51 -11.95
CA VAL A 211 30.53 -7.90 -11.99
C VAL A 211 29.22 -8.62 -12.26
N ASP A 212 29.21 -9.44 -13.30
CA ASP A 212 28.09 -10.31 -13.63
C ASP A 212 27.60 -10.99 -12.36
N LEU A 213 26.57 -10.39 -11.74
CA LEU A 213 25.97 -10.87 -10.51
C LEU A 213 25.24 -12.15 -10.90
N LYS A 214 25.97 -13.27 -10.90
CA LYS A 214 25.37 -14.59 -10.96
C LYS A 214 24.61 -14.80 -9.67
N TRP A 215 23.37 -14.30 -9.65
CA TRP A 215 22.46 -14.57 -8.56
C TRP A 215 22.27 -16.08 -8.41
N PRO A 216 22.29 -16.60 -7.18
CA PRO A 216 21.92 -17.98 -6.96
C PRO A 216 20.45 -18.19 -7.40
N PRO A 217 20.05 -19.43 -7.79
CA PRO A 217 18.70 -19.69 -8.31
C PRO A 217 17.57 -19.17 -7.41
N HIS A 218 17.71 -19.32 -6.08
CA HIS A 218 16.72 -18.85 -5.12
C HIS A 218 16.53 -17.32 -5.14
N HIS A 219 17.60 -16.54 -5.33
CA HIS A 219 17.49 -15.08 -5.44
C HIS A 219 16.86 -14.66 -6.78
N LYS A 220 17.13 -15.39 -7.87
CA LYS A 220 16.45 -15.18 -9.16
C LYS A 220 14.93 -15.34 -9.01
N TYR A 221 14.48 -16.39 -8.31
CA TYR A 221 13.06 -16.58 -8.04
C TYR A 221 12.47 -15.47 -7.16
N ALA A 222 13.20 -14.99 -6.15
CA ALA A 222 12.74 -13.88 -5.31
C ALA A 222 12.60 -12.55 -6.09
N VAL A 223 13.55 -12.26 -6.98
CA VAL A 223 13.51 -11.10 -7.89
C VAL A 223 12.32 -11.22 -8.84
N ALA A 224 12.15 -12.38 -9.49
CA ALA A 224 11.03 -12.63 -10.41
C ALA A 224 9.67 -12.53 -9.70
N PHE A 225 9.55 -13.13 -8.51
CA PHE A 225 8.36 -13.04 -7.67
C PHE A 225 8.03 -11.58 -7.30
N THR A 226 9.04 -10.80 -6.90
CA THR A 226 8.84 -9.38 -6.59
C THR A 226 8.41 -8.58 -7.82
N GLY A 227 9.02 -8.83 -8.97
CA GLY A 227 8.59 -8.24 -10.25
C GLY A 227 7.14 -8.57 -10.58
N LEU A 228 6.72 -9.82 -10.37
CA LEU A 228 5.31 -10.23 -10.54
C LEU A 228 4.39 -9.48 -9.57
N MET A 229 4.75 -9.34 -8.29
CA MET A 229 3.95 -8.60 -7.30
C MET A 229 3.81 -7.12 -7.68
N ILE A 230 4.88 -6.49 -8.17
CA ILE A 230 4.85 -5.11 -8.67
C ILE A 230 3.91 -5.00 -9.87
N SER A 231 4.03 -5.89 -10.86
CA SER A 231 3.17 -5.90 -12.05
C SER A 231 1.69 -6.09 -11.70
N LEU A 232 1.38 -7.01 -10.77
CA LEU A 232 0.03 -7.21 -10.27
C LEU A 232 -0.48 -5.99 -9.49
N ALA A 233 0.37 -5.31 -8.72
CA ALA A 233 0.01 -4.08 -8.01
C ALA A 233 -0.30 -2.92 -8.97
N LEU A 234 0.49 -2.75 -10.03
CA LEU A 234 0.23 -1.77 -11.09
C LEU A 234 -1.09 -2.08 -11.81
N PHE A 235 -1.33 -3.34 -12.19
CA PHE A 235 -2.57 -3.75 -12.83
C PHE A 235 -3.80 -3.63 -11.92
N ALA A 236 -3.65 -3.96 -10.64
CA ALA A 236 -4.67 -3.74 -9.62
C ALA A 236 -4.98 -2.25 -9.42
N SER A 237 -3.96 -1.38 -9.48
CA SER A 237 -4.15 0.07 -9.39
C SER A 237 -4.94 0.59 -10.59
N TYR A 238 -4.64 0.10 -11.80
CA TYR A 238 -5.41 0.40 -13.01
C TYR A 238 -6.88 0.00 -12.86
N THR A 239 -7.15 -1.29 -12.58
CA THR A 239 -8.52 -1.80 -12.48
C THR A 239 -9.32 -1.13 -11.35
N THR A 240 -8.68 -0.85 -10.21
CA THR A 240 -9.30 -0.08 -9.13
C THR A 240 -9.64 1.33 -9.57
N SER A 241 -8.72 2.00 -10.29
CA SER A 241 -8.94 3.37 -10.80
C SER A 241 -10.05 3.45 -11.84
N VAL A 242 -10.27 2.40 -12.63
CA VAL A 242 -11.34 2.36 -13.65
C VAL A 242 -12.71 2.09 -13.03
N TYR A 243 -12.84 1.18 -12.06
CA TYR A 243 -14.16 0.64 -11.65
C TYR A 243 -14.63 1.01 -10.24
N PHE A 244 -13.75 1.44 -9.34
CA PHE A 244 -14.11 1.61 -7.92
C PHE A 244 -13.65 2.95 -7.40
N HIS A 245 -14.32 3.43 -6.35
CA HIS A 245 -14.05 4.72 -5.70
C HIS A 245 -14.35 5.93 -6.59
N THR A 246 -14.74 7.04 -5.96
CA THR A 246 -14.86 8.32 -6.67
C THR A 246 -13.47 8.86 -7.05
N PRO A 247 -13.36 9.80 -8.01
CA PRO A 247 -12.08 10.42 -8.35
C PRO A 247 -11.36 11.03 -7.13
N PHE A 248 -12.10 11.67 -6.22
CA PHE A 248 -11.52 12.32 -5.05
C PHE A 248 -10.97 11.30 -4.02
N GLU A 249 -11.68 10.19 -3.81
CA GLU A 249 -11.23 9.07 -2.98
C GLU A 249 -9.95 8.44 -3.54
N LYS A 250 -9.83 8.30 -4.87
CA LYS A 250 -8.61 7.79 -5.54
C LYS A 250 -7.43 8.73 -5.37
N ILE A 251 -7.62 10.04 -5.60
CA ILE A 251 -6.56 11.06 -5.50
C ILE A 251 -6.01 11.08 -4.08
N THR A 252 -6.89 11.16 -3.07
CA THR A 252 -6.47 11.19 -1.66
C THR A 252 -5.79 9.89 -1.23
N GLY A 253 -6.29 8.73 -1.68
CA GLY A 253 -5.63 7.44 -1.48
C GLY A 253 -4.23 7.42 -2.08
N TYR A 254 -4.09 7.86 -3.32
CA TYR A 254 -2.79 7.95 -4.01
C TYR A 254 -1.80 8.85 -3.28
N LEU A 255 -2.22 10.07 -2.90
CA LEU A 255 -1.38 11.02 -2.18
C LEU A 255 -0.91 10.46 -0.84
N LEU A 256 -1.81 9.81 -0.08
CA LEU A 256 -1.44 9.13 1.16
C LEU A 256 -0.47 7.97 0.92
N GLY A 257 -0.60 7.25 -0.20
CA GLY A 257 0.31 6.15 -0.55
C GLY A 257 1.72 6.66 -0.86
N VAL A 258 1.83 7.77 -1.58
CA VAL A 258 3.11 8.46 -1.83
C VAL A 258 3.69 9.02 -0.54
N ALA A 259 2.88 9.67 0.30
CA ALA A 259 3.32 10.19 1.59
C ALA A 259 3.80 9.06 2.53
N GLY A 260 3.08 7.94 2.57
CA GLY A 260 3.46 6.75 3.32
C GLY A 260 4.78 6.16 2.85
N PHE A 261 5.00 6.10 1.54
CA PHE A 261 6.31 5.73 0.99
C PHE A 261 7.41 6.74 1.37
N ALA A 262 7.12 8.05 1.34
CA ALA A 262 8.09 9.09 1.69
C ALA A 262 8.61 8.96 3.13
N VAL A 263 7.80 8.45 4.08
CA VAL A 263 8.25 8.12 5.44
C VAL A 263 9.41 7.12 5.42
N THR A 264 9.38 6.12 4.53
CA THR A 264 10.47 5.12 4.37
C THR A 264 11.76 5.70 3.80
N GLN A 265 11.72 6.96 3.34
CA GLN A 265 12.81 7.66 2.68
C GLN A 265 13.46 8.72 3.56
N ILE A 266 12.99 8.91 4.80
CA ILE A 266 13.54 9.89 5.75
C ILE A 266 15.04 9.59 6.00
N PRO A 267 15.91 10.61 6.06
CA PRO A 267 17.36 10.43 6.25
C PRO A 267 17.74 9.58 7.47
N ALA A 268 16.98 9.67 8.57
CA ALA A 268 17.16 8.87 9.77
C ALA A 268 16.98 7.35 9.55
N LEU A 269 16.25 6.94 8.51
CA LEU A 269 16.16 5.53 8.10
C LEU A 269 17.23 5.18 7.06
N ARG A 270 17.92 6.16 6.46
CA ARG A 270 18.96 5.96 5.46
C ARG A 270 20.36 5.77 6.03
N LEU A 271 20.50 5.73 7.37
CA LEU A 271 21.75 5.79 8.14
C LEU A 271 22.96 5.13 7.42
N GLU A 272 23.94 6.01 7.19
CA GLU A 272 25.33 5.84 6.74
C GLU A 272 25.59 5.38 5.29
N GLU A 273 25.59 6.36 4.37
CA GLU A 273 26.79 6.55 3.53
C GLU A 273 27.70 7.50 4.31
N GLY A 274 28.64 6.95 5.10
CA GLY A 274 29.74 7.77 5.58
C GLY A 274 30.48 8.38 4.38
N PRO A 275 31.00 9.62 4.48
CA PRO A 275 31.79 10.19 3.40
C PRO A 275 32.95 9.24 3.07
N PRO A 276 33.34 9.10 1.78
CA PRO A 276 34.46 8.25 1.41
C PRO A 276 35.69 8.66 2.22
N PRO A 277 36.53 7.72 2.68
CA PRO A 277 37.75 8.07 3.40
C PRO A 277 38.53 9.06 2.54
N SER A 278 38.62 10.30 3.02
CA SER A 278 39.43 11.33 2.41
C SER A 278 40.81 10.73 2.18
N THR A 279 41.24 10.73 0.93
CA THR A 279 42.55 10.33 0.45
C THR A 279 43.60 10.87 1.41
N ARG A 280 44.11 10.03 2.33
CA ARG A 280 45.37 10.34 3.01
C ARG A 280 46.41 10.31 1.91
N HIS A 281 46.76 11.50 1.42
CA HIS A 281 47.88 11.66 0.54
C HIS A 281 49.10 11.00 1.19
N ASN A 282 49.62 9.99 0.51
CA ASN A 282 50.93 9.42 0.77
C ASN A 282 51.96 10.56 0.70
N LEU A 283 52.50 10.97 1.85
CA LEU A 283 53.83 11.56 1.91
C LEU A 283 54.82 10.40 2.10
N ALA A 284 55.02 9.62 1.04
CA ALA A 284 56.19 8.77 0.92
C ALA A 284 57.31 9.66 0.36
N SER A 285 58.25 10.04 1.21
CA SER A 285 59.52 10.66 0.82
C SER A 285 60.47 9.60 0.24
N PRO A 286 61.01 9.76 -0.97
CA PRO A 286 62.18 9.03 -1.40
C PRO A 286 63.38 9.97 -1.40
N THR A 287 64.46 9.61 -0.70
CA THR A 287 65.83 9.78 -1.21
C THR A 287 66.82 9.03 -0.34
N ARG A 288 67.26 7.89 -0.87
CA ARG A 288 68.51 7.21 -0.51
C ARG A 288 69.66 8.11 -0.99
N SER A 289 70.52 8.55 -0.09
CA SER A 289 71.87 9.02 -0.42
C SER A 289 72.87 8.09 0.25
N THR A 290 73.55 7.31 -0.58
CA THR A 290 74.71 6.48 -0.26
C THR A 290 75.89 7.38 0.11
N ALA A 291 76.30 7.37 1.38
CA ALA A 291 77.59 7.91 1.80
C ALA A 291 78.53 6.73 2.11
N ARG A 292 79.43 6.47 1.15
CA ARG A 292 80.63 5.65 1.29
C ARG A 292 81.72 6.58 1.82
N ARG A 293 82.31 6.33 3.00
CA ARG A 293 83.62 6.86 3.40
C ARG A 293 84.31 5.92 4.40
N HIS A 294 85.53 5.55 4.00
CA HIS A 294 86.72 5.09 4.72
C HIS A 294 86.59 4.00 5.78
#